data_AF-A0A3M4AMS8-F1
#
_entry.id   AF-A0A3M4AMS8-F1
#
_cell.length_a   1.000
_cell.length_b   1.000
_cell.length_c   1.000
_cell.angle_alpha   90.00
_cell.angle_beta   90.00
_cell.angle_gamma   90.00
#
_symmetry.space_group_name_H-M   'P 1'
#
loop_
_entity.id
_entity.type
_entity.pdbx_description
1 polymer ?
#
loop_
_entity_poly.entity_id
_entity_poly.type
_entity_poly.pdbx_seq_one_letter_code
_entity_poly.pdbx_strand_id
1 'polypeptide(L)'
;MILRKLNLAPRSALCFGIFCLMIVALGLLALRQAALLNTAEKFIETNVLPSVKLLGSLDREFVSIRGNNARLRNPLEPQDRRTKALSDIQQSRSLIASLSDSLSKLIVTPQGRQTFDELVKANVDYQKAQDRYLAAVAAGDLEGAVAISNGDMKSAADQVENTQKKLIGINDSKAQKAGDQAESAYQQTLWMVSIFIAVGVIATLLLAWMYTRSLTQPIGESLNIAQRIAANDLSKDIPQDGSDEAARLIAALALMQSNLRSALTLIGDSSTQLAATSEEMHAVTEDASRTIQRQSNEIEMAATAVNQMSAAVEEVASNAASASEVTSQSSTAAMAGRAQVDETVTAINLMVSKVQITSTEVQGLAVMATDISKVLDVIRAIAEQTNLLALNAAIEAARAGEAGRGFAVVADEVRALAHRTQQSTREIEQMVGSIQTGTGNAVTSMEQTSVQAHKTLEMANGAGKALLEITESISQINERNLMIATAAEEQAQVAREVDRSLVSIRDLSSQTSEGSNQTAIATAELSTLASGLNRLTKQFRV
;
A
#
# COMPACT_ATOMS: atom_id res chain seq x y z
N MET A 1 -15.96 -30.71 32.99
CA MET A 1 -15.25 -31.16 34.22
C MET A 1 -15.34 -30.05 35.26
N ILE A 2 -15.90 -30.29 36.45
CA ILE A 2 -16.05 -29.27 37.52
C ILE A 2 -14.71 -28.58 37.84
N LEU A 3 -13.61 -29.34 37.80
CA LEU A 3 -12.24 -28.84 38.00
C LEU A 3 -11.83 -27.75 36.99
N ARG A 4 -12.35 -27.78 35.75
CA ARG A 4 -12.01 -26.82 34.68
C ARG A 4 -12.58 -25.41 34.85
N LYS A 5 -13.44 -25.20 35.84
CA LYS A 5 -13.93 -23.86 36.19
C LYS A 5 -12.94 -23.06 37.06
N LEU A 6 -11.92 -23.73 37.60
CA LEU A 6 -10.90 -23.13 38.44
C LEU A 6 -9.59 -23.00 37.67
N ASN A 7 -8.87 -21.91 37.91
CA ASN A 7 -7.49 -21.72 37.46
C ASN A 7 -6.55 -22.81 38.01
N LEU A 8 -5.39 -22.98 37.38
CA LEU A 8 -4.44 -24.05 37.69
C LEU A 8 -3.98 -24.03 39.15
N ALA A 9 -3.69 -22.84 39.69
CA ALA A 9 -3.24 -22.65 41.06
C ALA A 9 -4.29 -23.03 42.14
N PRO A 10 -5.53 -22.50 42.12
CA PRO A 10 -6.55 -22.94 43.08
C PRO A 10 -6.93 -24.42 42.90
N ARG A 11 -6.86 -24.94 41.67
CA ARG A 11 -7.08 -26.38 41.40
C ARG A 11 -6.01 -27.25 42.03
N SER A 12 -4.72 -26.90 41.87
CA SER A 12 -3.62 -27.66 42.47
C SER A 12 -3.65 -27.58 43.99
N ALA A 13 -3.91 -26.39 44.55
CA ALA A 13 -4.09 -26.21 46.00
C ALA A 13 -5.20 -27.08 46.57
N LEU A 14 -6.33 -27.23 45.87
CA LEU A 14 -7.43 -28.10 46.30
C LEU A 14 -7.06 -29.59 46.27
N CYS A 15 -6.42 -30.06 45.18
CA CYS A 15 -5.98 -31.45 45.07
C CYS A 15 -4.93 -31.83 46.13
N PHE A 16 -3.89 -31.01 46.29
CA PHE A 16 -2.84 -31.26 47.30
C PHE A 16 -3.35 -31.04 48.74
N GLY A 17 -4.26 -30.08 48.95
CA GLY A 17 -4.88 -29.82 50.24
C GLY A 17 -5.68 -31.02 50.77
N ILE A 18 -6.47 -31.67 49.90
CA ILE A 18 -7.22 -32.89 50.26
C ILE A 18 -6.24 -34.02 50.66
N PHE A 19 -5.14 -34.19 49.93
CA PHE A 19 -4.13 -35.21 50.23
C PHE A 19 -3.47 -34.97 51.60
N CYS A 20 -3.07 -33.73 51.91
CA CYS A 20 -2.53 -33.37 53.22
C CYS A 20 -3.52 -33.65 54.35
N LEU A 21 -4.80 -33.29 54.18
CA LEU A 21 -5.85 -33.58 55.16
C LEU A 21 -6.03 -35.07 55.42
N MET A 22 -5.93 -35.91 54.38
CA MET A 22 -6.02 -37.37 54.53
C MET A 22 -4.85 -37.95 55.34
N ILE A 23 -3.62 -37.48 55.10
CA ILE A 23 -2.44 -37.92 55.85
C ILE A 23 -2.59 -37.55 57.33
N VAL A 24 -3.02 -36.33 57.62
CA VAL A 24 -3.25 -35.86 59.00
C VAL A 24 -4.33 -36.72 59.68
N ALA A 25 -5.43 -37.00 59.00
CA ALA A 25 -6.50 -37.85 59.53
C ALA A 25 -6.03 -39.28 59.84
N LEU A 26 -5.24 -39.90 58.96
CA LEU A 26 -4.65 -41.22 59.18
C LEU A 26 -3.70 -41.21 60.39
N GLY A 27 -2.83 -40.19 60.48
CA GLY A 27 -1.88 -40.05 61.59
C GLY A 27 -2.58 -39.90 62.95
N LEU A 28 -3.62 -39.08 63.02
CA LEU A 28 -4.43 -38.91 64.24
C LEU A 28 -5.11 -40.21 64.68
N LEU A 29 -5.65 -40.97 63.71
CA LEU A 29 -6.30 -42.25 63.98
C LEU A 29 -5.30 -43.29 64.51
N ALA A 30 -4.12 -43.41 63.89
CA ALA A 30 -3.06 -44.30 64.35
C ALA A 30 -2.57 -43.97 65.76
N LEU A 31 -2.36 -42.67 66.07
CA LEU A 31 -1.95 -42.22 67.40
C LEU A 31 -2.99 -42.55 68.48
N ARG A 32 -4.28 -42.34 68.19
CA ARG A 32 -5.37 -42.67 69.12
C ARG A 32 -5.40 -44.17 69.44
N GLN A 33 -5.20 -45.00 68.43
CA GLN A 33 -5.28 -46.45 68.58
C GLN A 33 -4.07 -47.03 69.32
N ALA A 34 -2.87 -46.48 69.10
CA ALA A 34 -1.68 -46.81 69.87
C ALA A 34 -1.83 -46.50 71.37
N ALA A 35 -2.53 -45.41 71.73
CA ALA A 35 -2.80 -45.06 73.12
C ALA A 35 -3.72 -46.09 73.83
N LEU A 36 -4.68 -46.68 73.12
CA LEU A 36 -5.55 -47.72 73.67
C LEU A 36 -4.77 -49.01 73.98
N LEU A 37 -3.88 -49.44 73.09
CA LEU A 37 -3.06 -50.63 73.28
C LEU A 37 -2.11 -50.48 74.48
N ASN A 38 -1.47 -49.32 74.62
CA ASN A 38 -0.62 -48.97 75.77
C ASN A 38 -1.38 -49.01 77.11
N THR A 39 -2.67 -48.65 77.11
CA THR A 39 -3.49 -48.70 78.34
C THR A 39 -3.76 -50.14 78.81
N ALA A 40 -4.02 -51.06 77.86
CA ALA A 40 -4.22 -52.47 78.16
C ALA A 40 -2.92 -53.15 78.65
N GLU A 41 -1.78 -52.83 78.02
CA GLU A 41 -0.45 -53.28 78.44
C GLU A 41 -0.14 -52.88 79.89
N LYS A 42 -0.28 -51.59 80.21
CA LYS A 42 -0.03 -51.07 81.57
C LYS A 42 -0.88 -51.74 82.62
N PHE A 43 -2.12 -52.13 82.29
CA PHE A 43 -2.99 -52.83 83.23
C PHE A 43 -2.49 -54.26 83.56
N ILE A 44 -1.93 -54.96 82.57
CA ILE A 44 -1.31 -56.28 82.78
C ILE A 44 -0.05 -56.12 83.65
N GLU A 45 0.81 -55.15 83.32
CA GLU A 45 2.07 -54.89 84.03
C GLU A 45 1.86 -54.50 85.50
N THR A 46 0.95 -53.57 85.77
CA THR A 46 0.82 -52.94 87.09
C THR A 46 -0.16 -53.67 88.02
N ASN A 47 -1.03 -54.55 87.49
CA ASN A 47 -2.05 -55.19 88.30
C ASN A 47 -2.05 -56.73 88.17
N VAL A 48 -2.17 -57.27 86.96
CA VAL A 48 -2.32 -58.72 86.77
C VAL A 48 -1.06 -59.48 87.21
N LEU A 49 0.09 -59.11 86.67
CA LEU A 49 1.35 -59.82 86.94
C LEU A 49 1.78 -59.75 88.42
N PRO A 50 1.70 -58.59 89.11
CA PRO A 50 1.99 -58.53 90.54
C PRO A 50 1.00 -59.34 91.39
N SER A 51 -0.28 -59.39 91.01
CA SER A 51 -1.28 -60.18 91.75
C SER A 51 -1.03 -61.68 91.68
N VAL A 52 -0.63 -62.19 90.50
CA VAL A 52 -0.23 -63.60 90.33
C VAL A 52 1.02 -63.91 91.16
N LYS A 53 2.03 -63.02 91.13
CA LYS A 53 3.26 -63.19 91.93
C LYS A 53 2.99 -63.23 93.43
N LEU A 54 2.09 -62.37 93.93
CA LEU A 54 1.72 -62.33 95.35
C LEU A 54 0.92 -63.57 95.77
N LEU A 55 -0.03 -64.04 94.95
CA LEU A 55 -0.75 -65.29 95.22
C LEU A 55 0.18 -66.50 95.26
N GLY A 56 1.14 -66.59 94.32
CA GLY A 56 2.14 -67.66 94.34
C GLY A 56 3.04 -67.64 95.56
N SER A 57 3.38 -66.44 96.08
CA SER A 57 4.11 -66.31 97.34
C SER A 57 3.25 -66.71 98.55
N LEU A 58 1.97 -66.35 98.57
CA LEU A 58 1.04 -66.74 99.64
C LEU A 58 0.87 -68.26 99.74
N ASP A 59 0.70 -68.94 98.60
CA ASP A 59 0.62 -70.39 98.53
C ASP A 59 1.89 -71.05 99.07
N ARG A 60 3.07 -70.56 98.64
CA ARG A 60 4.37 -71.05 99.12
C ARG A 60 4.52 -70.95 100.63
N GLU A 61 4.18 -69.80 101.22
CA GLU A 61 4.27 -69.61 102.68
C GLU A 61 3.26 -70.49 103.42
N PHE A 62 2.06 -70.69 102.85
CA PHE A 62 1.06 -71.58 103.44
C PHE A 62 1.52 -73.05 103.43
N VAL A 63 2.10 -73.51 102.33
CA VAL A 63 2.72 -74.84 102.21
C VAL A 63 3.89 -74.99 103.18
N SER A 64 4.72 -73.94 103.34
CA SER A 64 5.81 -73.91 104.34
C SER A 64 5.30 -74.15 105.76
N ILE A 65 4.21 -73.47 106.15
CA ILE A 65 3.56 -73.68 107.45
C ILE A 65 3.11 -75.14 107.62
N ARG A 66 2.41 -75.70 106.62
CA ARG A 66 1.94 -77.10 106.68
C ARG A 66 3.10 -78.08 106.80
N GLY A 67 4.18 -77.88 106.05
CA GLY A 67 5.39 -78.70 106.11
C GLY A 67 6.05 -78.66 107.49
N ASN A 68 6.17 -77.46 108.10
CA ASN A 68 6.73 -77.31 109.44
C ASN A 68 5.80 -77.88 110.53
N ASN A 69 4.48 -77.78 110.38
CA ASN A 69 3.54 -78.46 111.29
C ASN A 69 3.73 -79.98 111.25
N ALA A 70 3.88 -80.57 110.06
CA ALA A 70 4.11 -82.01 109.92
C ALA A 70 5.43 -82.45 110.60
N ARG A 71 6.49 -81.63 110.50
CA ARG A 71 7.76 -81.86 111.21
C ARG A 71 7.59 -81.86 112.73
N LEU A 72 6.83 -80.90 113.27
CA LEU A 72 6.61 -80.78 114.71
C LEU A 72 5.85 -81.97 115.32
N ARG A 73 5.09 -82.71 114.49
CA ARG A 73 4.41 -83.94 114.90
C ARG A 73 5.34 -85.15 115.05
N ASN A 74 6.52 -85.10 114.46
CA ASN A 74 7.45 -86.21 114.44
C ASN A 74 8.14 -86.35 115.81
N PRO A 75 7.87 -87.41 116.60
CA PRO A 75 8.45 -87.57 117.93
C PRO A 75 9.97 -87.69 117.91
N LEU A 76 10.56 -88.07 116.77
CA LEU A 76 12.00 -88.23 116.57
C LEU A 76 12.70 -86.95 116.07
N GLU A 77 11.98 -85.84 115.89
CA GLU A 77 12.59 -84.61 115.35
C GLU A 77 13.56 -83.97 116.38
N PRO A 78 14.81 -83.64 116.01
CA PRO A 78 15.78 -82.99 116.90
C PRO A 78 15.28 -81.62 117.41
N GLN A 79 15.64 -81.25 118.65
CA GLN A 79 15.16 -80.00 119.26
C GLN A 79 15.52 -78.74 118.46
N ASP A 80 16.74 -78.63 117.93
CA ASP A 80 17.15 -77.48 117.12
C ASP A 80 16.26 -77.29 115.88
N ARG A 81 15.82 -78.40 115.26
CA ARG A 81 14.90 -78.37 114.12
C ARG A 81 13.48 -78.05 114.52
N ARG A 82 13.03 -78.45 115.72
CA ARG A 82 11.71 -78.05 116.24
C ARG A 82 11.66 -76.54 116.52
N THR A 83 12.69 -76.00 117.16
CA THR A 83 12.79 -74.55 117.42
C THR A 83 12.80 -73.77 116.11
N LYS A 84 13.56 -74.24 115.11
CA LYS A 84 13.56 -73.64 113.77
C LYS A 84 12.19 -73.73 113.09
N ALA A 85 11.51 -74.88 113.14
CA ALA A 85 10.19 -75.04 112.54
C ALA A 85 9.13 -74.11 113.18
N LEU A 86 9.19 -73.88 114.49
CA LEU A 86 8.33 -72.89 115.17
C LEU A 86 8.64 -71.46 114.71
N SER A 87 9.92 -71.11 114.58
CA SER A 87 10.35 -69.81 114.06
C SER A 87 9.92 -69.60 112.61
N ASP A 88 10.11 -70.59 111.74
CA ASP A 88 9.70 -70.57 110.34
C ASP A 88 8.18 -70.43 110.21
N ILE A 89 7.39 -71.08 111.09
CA ILE A 89 5.92 -70.90 111.13
C ILE A 89 5.55 -69.45 111.49
N GLN A 90 6.18 -68.86 112.49
CA GLN A 90 5.92 -67.47 112.88
C GLN A 90 6.30 -66.49 111.77
N GLN A 91 7.43 -66.73 111.09
CA GLN A 91 7.87 -65.94 109.95
C GLN A 91 6.90 -66.08 108.76
N SER A 92 6.48 -67.29 108.40
CA SER A 92 5.51 -67.50 107.32
C SER A 92 4.15 -66.87 107.67
N ARG A 93 3.72 -66.86 108.94
CA ARG A 93 2.50 -66.13 109.35
C ARG A 93 2.62 -64.62 109.14
N SER A 94 3.76 -64.01 109.49
CA SER A 94 3.97 -62.57 109.29
C SER A 94 4.10 -62.21 107.81
N LEU A 95 4.73 -63.08 107.00
CA LEU A 95 4.79 -62.94 105.55
C LEU A 95 3.41 -63.09 104.90
N ILE A 96 2.59 -64.05 105.34
CA ILE A 96 1.21 -64.19 104.84
C ILE A 96 0.40 -62.91 105.12
N ALA A 97 0.57 -62.29 106.29
CA ALA A 97 -0.11 -61.04 106.61
C ALA A 97 0.34 -59.88 105.69
N SER A 98 1.64 -59.71 105.48
CA SER A 98 2.17 -58.62 104.61
C SER A 98 1.87 -58.84 103.13
N LEU A 99 1.93 -60.09 102.66
CA LEU A 99 1.55 -60.48 101.31
C LEU A 99 0.04 -60.31 101.09
N SER A 100 -0.79 -60.60 102.10
CA SER A 100 -2.23 -60.37 102.03
C SER A 100 -2.56 -58.87 101.95
N ASP A 101 -1.90 -58.01 102.73
CA ASP A 101 -2.07 -56.55 102.61
C ASP A 101 -1.72 -56.05 101.21
N SER A 102 -0.57 -56.51 100.68
CA SER A 102 -0.12 -56.15 99.33
C SER A 102 -1.08 -56.63 98.26
N LEU A 103 -1.59 -57.86 98.39
CA LEU A 103 -2.56 -58.43 97.45
C LEU A 103 -3.88 -57.65 97.49
N SER A 104 -4.33 -57.24 98.68
CA SER A 104 -5.61 -56.52 98.85
C SER A 104 -5.69 -55.24 98.00
N LYS A 105 -4.55 -54.57 97.76
CA LYS A 105 -4.44 -53.34 96.96
C LYS A 105 -4.59 -53.58 95.45
N LEU A 106 -4.38 -54.82 95.00
CA LEU A 106 -4.47 -55.19 93.60
C LEU A 106 -5.81 -55.84 93.23
N ILE A 107 -6.61 -56.22 94.24
CA ILE A 107 -7.95 -56.75 94.06
C ILE A 107 -8.92 -55.61 93.69
N VAL A 108 -9.22 -55.50 92.39
CA VAL A 108 -10.07 -54.44 91.82
C VAL A 108 -11.46 -54.91 91.37
N THR A 109 -11.75 -56.21 91.45
CA THR A 109 -13.06 -56.77 91.06
C THR A 109 -13.91 -57.09 92.30
N PRO A 110 -15.25 -56.89 92.26
CA PRO A 110 -16.12 -57.23 93.39
C PRO A 110 -16.02 -58.71 93.80
N GLN A 111 -15.98 -59.61 92.81
CA GLN A 111 -15.82 -61.06 93.02
C GLN A 111 -14.45 -61.41 93.61
N GLY A 112 -13.39 -60.73 93.16
CA GLY A 112 -12.05 -60.88 93.72
C GLY A 112 -12.00 -60.42 95.18
N ARG A 113 -12.68 -59.32 95.50
CA ARG A 113 -12.72 -58.78 96.87
C ARG A 113 -13.41 -59.72 97.83
N GLN A 114 -14.58 -60.23 97.44
CA GLN A 114 -15.29 -61.24 98.22
C GLN A 114 -14.44 -62.49 98.47
N THR A 115 -13.79 -63.02 97.42
CA THR A 115 -12.94 -64.23 97.55
C THR A 115 -11.69 -63.97 98.39
N PHE A 116 -11.14 -62.74 98.34
CA PHE A 116 -10.03 -62.32 99.18
C PHE A 116 -10.44 -62.25 100.66
N ASP A 117 -11.62 -61.69 100.95
CA ASP A 117 -12.13 -61.63 102.32
C ASP A 117 -12.41 -63.05 102.87
N GLU A 118 -12.88 -63.98 102.03
CA GLU A 118 -12.99 -65.42 102.35
C GLU A 118 -11.62 -66.05 102.65
N LEU A 119 -10.58 -65.73 101.87
CA LEU A 119 -9.21 -66.21 102.10
C LEU A 119 -8.65 -65.69 103.43
N VAL A 120 -8.84 -64.40 103.72
CA VAL A 120 -8.39 -63.79 104.99
C VAL A 120 -9.07 -64.50 106.16
N LYS A 121 -10.39 -64.73 106.07
CA LYS A 121 -11.13 -65.46 107.10
C LYS A 121 -10.63 -66.91 107.25
N ALA A 122 -10.45 -67.64 106.15
CA ALA A 122 -9.96 -69.02 106.16
C ALA A 122 -8.54 -69.11 106.78
N ASN A 123 -7.68 -68.13 106.52
CA ASN A 123 -6.35 -68.05 107.13
C ASN A 123 -6.44 -67.83 108.64
N VAL A 124 -7.34 -66.97 109.12
CA VAL A 124 -7.55 -66.75 110.56
C VAL A 124 -8.08 -68.01 111.24
N ASP A 125 -9.04 -68.70 110.63
CA ASP A 125 -9.60 -69.94 111.18
C ASP A 125 -8.56 -71.06 111.19
N TYR A 126 -7.70 -71.15 110.17
CA TYR A 126 -6.55 -72.05 110.16
C TYR A 126 -5.53 -71.72 111.24
N GLN A 127 -5.22 -70.44 111.47
CA GLN A 127 -4.31 -70.01 112.54
C GLN A 127 -4.84 -70.41 113.91
N LYS A 128 -6.13 -70.22 114.19
CA LYS A 128 -6.77 -70.65 115.46
C LYS A 128 -6.70 -72.18 115.65
N ALA A 129 -6.94 -72.95 114.60
CA ALA A 129 -6.79 -74.40 114.65
C ALA A 129 -5.31 -74.81 114.84
N GLN A 130 -4.40 -74.12 114.18
CA GLN A 130 -2.96 -74.32 114.33
C GLN A 130 -2.47 -73.96 115.74
N ASP A 131 -2.99 -72.92 116.40
CA ASP A 131 -2.59 -72.57 117.76
C ASP A 131 -2.96 -73.68 118.76
N ARG A 132 -4.16 -74.28 118.60
CA ARG A 132 -4.58 -75.47 119.36
C ARG A 132 -3.66 -76.67 119.07
N TYR A 133 -3.30 -76.87 117.80
CA TYR A 133 -2.35 -77.91 117.37
C TYR A 133 -0.96 -77.71 118.00
N LEU A 134 -0.40 -76.51 117.94
CA LEU A 134 0.91 -76.19 118.50
C LEU A 134 0.93 -76.34 120.03
N ALA A 135 -0.17 -75.98 120.72
CA ALA A 135 -0.32 -76.19 122.16
C ALA A 135 -0.33 -77.67 122.54
N ALA A 136 -1.04 -78.52 121.78
CA ALA A 136 -1.04 -79.98 121.99
C ALA A 136 0.35 -80.58 121.76
N VAL A 137 1.05 -80.17 120.69
CA VAL A 137 2.43 -80.60 120.43
C VAL A 137 3.38 -80.16 121.56
N ALA A 138 3.25 -78.94 122.08
CA ALA A 138 4.07 -78.43 123.17
C ALA A 138 3.82 -79.17 124.50
N ALA A 139 2.59 -79.63 124.73
CA ALA A 139 2.21 -80.45 125.89
C ALA A 139 2.61 -81.93 125.76
N GLY A 140 3.18 -82.34 124.63
CA GLY A 140 3.54 -83.74 124.35
C GLY A 140 2.36 -84.63 123.93
N ASP A 141 1.16 -84.07 123.78
CA ASP A 141 -0.05 -84.77 123.33
C ASP A 141 -0.06 -84.89 121.80
N LEU A 142 0.70 -85.87 121.30
CA LEU A 142 0.81 -86.12 119.86
C LEU A 142 -0.48 -86.71 119.27
N GLU A 143 -1.26 -87.45 120.05
CA GLU A 143 -2.51 -88.06 119.58
C GLU A 143 -3.61 -87.00 119.40
N GLY A 144 -3.76 -86.09 120.37
CA GLY A 144 -4.61 -84.91 120.25
C GLY A 144 -4.16 -83.96 119.14
N ALA A 145 -2.85 -83.77 118.95
CA ALA A 145 -2.31 -83.01 117.82
C ALA A 145 -2.67 -83.65 116.47
N VAL A 146 -2.60 -84.98 116.33
CA VAL A 146 -3.04 -85.69 115.11
C VAL A 146 -4.53 -85.50 114.87
N ALA A 147 -5.36 -85.60 115.91
CA ALA A 147 -6.81 -85.40 115.80
C ALA A 147 -7.17 -83.98 115.33
N ILE A 148 -6.55 -82.95 115.91
CA ILE A 148 -6.72 -81.54 115.49
C ILE A 148 -6.23 -81.35 114.05
N SER A 149 -5.07 -81.93 113.71
CA SER A 149 -4.45 -81.85 112.39
C SER A 149 -5.33 -82.47 111.30
N ASN A 150 -5.94 -83.64 111.56
CA ASN A 150 -6.78 -84.36 110.60
C ASN A 150 -8.24 -83.88 110.56
N GLY A 151 -8.72 -83.19 111.61
CA GLY A 151 -10.06 -82.62 111.71
C GLY A 151 -10.10 -81.13 111.34
N ASP A 152 -10.37 -80.27 112.33
CA ASP A 152 -10.56 -78.82 112.18
C ASP A 152 -9.45 -78.14 111.36
N MET A 153 -8.19 -78.49 111.61
CA MET A 153 -7.05 -77.84 110.95
C MET A 153 -6.94 -78.22 109.47
N LYS A 154 -7.25 -79.47 109.12
CA LYS A 154 -7.34 -79.91 107.72
C LYS A 154 -8.48 -79.20 107.01
N SER A 155 -9.68 -79.16 107.62
CA SER A 155 -10.83 -78.46 107.03
C SER A 155 -10.53 -76.98 106.79
N ALA A 156 -9.88 -76.31 107.73
CA ALA A 156 -9.48 -74.91 107.57
C ALA A 156 -8.39 -74.75 106.49
N ALA A 157 -7.46 -75.69 106.37
CA ALA A 157 -6.45 -75.67 105.32
C ALA A 157 -7.06 -75.85 103.92
N ASP A 158 -8.03 -76.76 103.79
CA ASP A 158 -8.75 -76.98 102.53
C ASP A 158 -9.54 -75.71 102.14
N GLN A 159 -10.05 -74.94 103.10
CA GLN A 159 -10.68 -73.64 102.83
C GLN A 159 -9.67 -72.60 102.34
N VAL A 160 -8.47 -72.51 102.94
CA VAL A 160 -7.40 -71.62 102.46
C VAL A 160 -6.98 -72.00 101.04
N GLU A 161 -6.74 -73.28 100.78
CA GLU A 161 -6.32 -73.77 99.47
C GLU A 161 -7.40 -73.51 98.39
N ASN A 162 -8.67 -73.77 98.71
CA ASN A 162 -9.78 -73.53 97.80
C ASN A 162 -9.99 -72.04 97.50
N THR A 163 -9.87 -71.16 98.49
CA THR A 163 -10.01 -69.71 98.30
C THR A 163 -8.82 -69.12 97.53
N GLN A 164 -7.59 -69.62 97.77
CA GLN A 164 -6.42 -69.28 96.94
C GLN A 164 -6.60 -69.73 95.49
N LYS A 165 -7.02 -70.99 95.25
CA LYS A 165 -7.31 -71.49 93.89
C LYS A 165 -8.36 -70.65 93.17
N LYS A 166 -9.42 -70.22 93.86
CA LYS A 166 -10.43 -69.32 93.29
C LYS A 166 -9.83 -67.95 92.92
N LEU A 167 -8.99 -67.36 93.77
CA LEU A 167 -8.32 -66.09 93.47
C LEU A 167 -7.34 -66.19 92.30
N ILE A 168 -6.60 -67.30 92.20
CA ILE A 168 -5.73 -67.60 91.05
C ILE A 168 -6.59 -67.67 89.78
N GLY A 169 -7.70 -68.43 89.80
CA GLY A 169 -8.62 -68.51 88.66
C GLY A 169 -9.24 -67.17 88.24
N ILE A 170 -9.53 -66.28 89.20
CA ILE A 170 -9.99 -64.91 88.92
C ILE A 170 -8.89 -64.09 88.23
N ASN A 171 -7.64 -64.21 88.68
CA ASN A 171 -6.50 -63.53 88.04
C ASN A 171 -6.16 -64.11 86.67
N ASP A 172 -6.26 -65.42 86.47
CA ASP A 172 -6.06 -66.05 85.16
C ASP A 172 -7.13 -65.59 84.16
N SER A 173 -8.41 -65.56 84.59
CA SER A 173 -9.48 -65.02 83.75
C SER A 173 -9.27 -63.53 83.43
N LYS A 174 -8.73 -62.77 84.37
CA LYS A 174 -8.39 -61.36 84.17
C LYS A 174 -7.22 -61.18 83.18
N ALA A 175 -6.18 -62.00 83.29
CA ALA A 175 -5.07 -62.03 82.35
C ALA A 175 -5.55 -62.38 80.93
N GLN A 176 -6.38 -63.41 80.82
CA GLN A 176 -6.96 -63.83 79.54
C GLN A 176 -7.83 -62.74 78.92
N LYS A 177 -8.74 -62.13 79.69
CA LYS A 177 -9.57 -61.01 79.20
C LYS A 177 -8.75 -59.81 78.75
N ALA A 178 -7.69 -59.46 79.47
CA ALA A 178 -6.80 -58.36 79.08
C ALA A 178 -6.04 -58.69 77.79
N GLY A 179 -5.60 -59.96 77.62
CA GLY A 179 -5.01 -60.46 76.39
C GLY A 179 -5.97 -60.43 75.21
N ASP A 180 -7.20 -60.94 75.38
CA ASP A 180 -8.23 -60.95 74.33
C ASP A 180 -8.63 -59.51 73.92
N GLN A 181 -8.69 -58.59 74.88
CA GLN A 181 -8.94 -57.16 74.60
C GLN A 181 -7.79 -56.52 73.82
N ALA A 182 -6.54 -56.83 74.17
CA ALA A 182 -5.36 -56.33 73.45
C ALA A 182 -5.31 -56.89 72.01
N GLU A 183 -5.58 -58.19 71.83
CA GLU A 183 -5.64 -58.83 70.50
C GLU A 183 -6.78 -58.24 69.66
N SER A 184 -7.99 -58.10 70.22
CA SER A 184 -9.11 -57.48 69.51
C SER A 184 -8.81 -56.02 69.14
N ALA A 185 -8.18 -55.25 70.03
CA ALA A 185 -7.79 -53.87 69.75
C ALA A 185 -6.73 -53.83 68.62
N TYR A 186 -5.76 -54.75 68.63
CA TYR A 186 -4.74 -54.88 67.58
C TYR A 186 -5.35 -55.24 66.22
N GLN A 187 -6.22 -56.24 66.15
CA GLN A 187 -6.90 -56.63 64.91
C GLN A 187 -7.80 -55.52 64.35
N GLN A 188 -8.53 -54.81 65.21
CA GLN A 188 -9.32 -53.64 64.81
C GLN A 188 -8.43 -52.52 64.26
N THR A 189 -7.25 -52.31 64.87
CA THR A 189 -6.24 -51.34 64.38
C THR A 189 -5.80 -51.68 62.97
N LEU A 190 -5.39 -52.94 62.75
CA LEU A 190 -4.92 -53.41 61.45
C LEU A 190 -5.99 -53.24 60.37
N TRP A 191 -7.24 -53.62 60.66
CA TRP A 191 -8.34 -53.45 59.72
C TRP A 191 -8.64 -51.99 59.39
N MET A 192 -8.77 -51.13 60.40
CA MET A 192 -9.09 -49.71 60.18
C MET A 192 -7.98 -48.99 59.42
N VAL A 193 -6.71 -49.20 59.80
CA VAL A 193 -5.55 -48.60 59.12
C VAL A 193 -5.44 -49.11 57.68
N SER A 194 -5.61 -50.42 57.45
CA SER A 194 -5.54 -51.00 56.10
C SER A 194 -6.64 -50.47 55.17
N ILE A 195 -7.88 -50.37 55.66
CA ILE A 195 -8.99 -49.79 54.88
C ILE A 195 -8.70 -48.32 54.56
N PHE A 196 -8.22 -47.54 55.52
CA PHE A 196 -7.94 -46.13 55.30
C PHE A 196 -6.79 -45.91 54.32
N ILE A 197 -5.74 -46.74 54.37
CA ILE A 197 -4.66 -46.75 53.38
C ILE A 197 -5.21 -47.08 52.00
N ALA A 198 -6.02 -48.15 51.86
CA ALA A 198 -6.59 -48.55 50.59
C ALA A 198 -7.47 -47.44 49.96
N VAL A 199 -8.36 -46.84 50.76
CA VAL A 199 -9.19 -45.71 50.32
C VAL A 199 -8.33 -44.50 49.95
N GLY A 200 -7.29 -44.20 50.73
CA GLY A 200 -6.34 -43.13 50.44
C GLY A 200 -5.58 -43.31 49.13
N VAL A 201 -5.11 -44.52 48.85
CA VAL A 201 -4.45 -44.85 47.57
C VAL A 201 -5.42 -44.68 46.40
N ILE A 202 -6.64 -45.23 46.51
CA ILE A 202 -7.65 -45.13 45.44
C ILE A 202 -8.03 -43.67 45.19
N ALA A 203 -8.31 -42.91 46.24
CA ALA A 203 -8.65 -41.48 46.13
C ALA A 203 -7.51 -40.68 45.50
N THR A 204 -6.25 -40.96 45.88
CA THR A 204 -5.07 -40.30 45.33
C THR A 204 -4.89 -40.61 43.85
N LEU A 205 -5.01 -41.88 43.44
CA LEU A 205 -4.92 -42.28 42.03
C LEU A 205 -6.02 -41.64 41.18
N LEU A 206 -7.25 -41.61 41.70
CA LEU A 206 -8.39 -41.01 41.00
C LEU A 206 -8.22 -39.49 40.86
N LEU A 207 -7.83 -38.79 41.93
CA LEU A 207 -7.56 -37.36 41.89
C LEU A 207 -6.38 -37.02 40.96
N ALA A 208 -5.30 -37.80 41.00
CA ALA A 208 -4.16 -37.65 40.11
C ALA A 208 -4.57 -37.83 38.64
N TRP A 209 -5.33 -38.89 38.34
CA TRP A 209 -5.83 -39.14 36.98
C TRP A 209 -6.73 -38.00 36.48
N MET A 210 -7.69 -37.53 37.31
CA MET A 210 -8.56 -36.41 36.96
C MET A 210 -7.78 -35.11 36.76
N TYR A 211 -6.81 -34.83 37.62
CA TYR A 211 -5.97 -33.63 37.52
C TYR A 211 -5.10 -33.65 36.25
N THR A 212 -4.38 -34.75 36.02
CA THR A 212 -3.55 -34.93 34.83
C THR A 212 -4.38 -34.82 33.55
N ARG A 213 -5.50 -35.53 33.46
CA ARG A 213 -6.39 -35.47 32.29
C ARG A 213 -6.95 -34.06 32.06
N SER A 214 -7.22 -33.31 33.13
CA SER A 214 -7.71 -31.92 33.03
C SER A 214 -6.68 -30.93 32.48
N LEU A 215 -5.39 -31.29 32.49
CA LEU A 215 -4.28 -30.44 32.06
C LEU A 215 -3.70 -30.90 30.71
N THR A 216 -3.43 -32.20 30.55
CA THR A 216 -2.76 -32.73 29.36
C THR A 216 -3.64 -32.67 28.12
N GLN A 217 -4.96 -32.87 28.25
CA GLN A 217 -5.87 -32.84 27.11
C GLN A 217 -5.95 -31.43 26.48
N PRO A 218 -6.26 -30.33 27.22
CA PRO A 218 -6.32 -28.98 26.64
C PRO A 218 -4.97 -28.46 26.13
N ILE A 219 -3.86 -28.83 26.78
CA ILE A 219 -2.51 -28.48 26.30
C ILE A 219 -2.20 -29.23 24.99
N GLY A 220 -2.57 -30.51 24.90
CA GLY A 220 -2.43 -31.29 23.66
C GLY A 220 -3.26 -30.71 22.52
N GLU A 221 -4.48 -30.26 22.80
CA GLU A 221 -5.34 -29.56 21.82
C GLU A 221 -4.69 -28.24 21.36
N SER A 222 -4.16 -27.44 22.29
CA SER A 222 -3.44 -26.19 21.98
C SER A 222 -2.22 -26.43 21.09
N LEU A 223 -1.44 -27.48 21.39
CA LEU A 223 -0.30 -27.88 20.57
C LEU A 223 -0.71 -28.31 19.16
N ASN A 224 -1.79 -29.10 19.04
CA ASN A 224 -2.32 -29.52 17.74
C ASN A 224 -2.77 -28.31 16.91
N ILE A 225 -3.47 -27.34 17.53
CA ILE A 225 -3.87 -26.09 16.87
C ILE A 225 -2.64 -25.33 16.38
N ALA A 226 -1.63 -25.13 17.24
CA ALA A 226 -0.41 -24.43 16.86
C ALA A 226 0.34 -25.13 15.72
N GLN A 227 0.44 -26.47 15.75
CA GLN A 227 1.04 -27.27 14.68
C GLN A 227 0.27 -27.14 13.36
N ARG A 228 -1.06 -27.09 13.40
CA ARG A 228 -1.89 -26.87 12.21
C ARG A 228 -1.67 -25.49 11.61
N ILE A 229 -1.65 -24.44 12.43
CA ILE A 229 -1.35 -23.08 11.98
C ILE A 229 0.05 -23.02 11.36
N ALA A 230 1.06 -23.65 11.99
CA ALA A 230 2.41 -23.73 11.46
C ALA A 230 2.52 -24.54 10.15
N ALA A 231 1.61 -25.49 9.93
CA ALA A 231 1.47 -26.24 8.68
C ALA A 231 0.56 -25.53 7.65
N ASN A 232 0.27 -24.24 7.86
CA ASN A 232 -0.56 -23.40 7.00
C ASN A 232 -2.05 -23.84 6.91
N ASP A 233 -2.54 -24.66 7.83
CA ASP A 233 -3.96 -25.07 7.90
C ASP A 233 -4.74 -24.21 8.90
N LEU A 234 -5.46 -23.22 8.37
CA LEU A 234 -6.34 -22.31 9.11
C LEU A 234 -7.83 -22.68 8.96
N SER A 235 -8.13 -23.79 8.27
CA SER A 235 -9.48 -24.09 7.76
C SER A 235 -10.51 -24.51 8.80
N LYS A 236 -10.07 -25.11 9.92
CA LYS A 236 -10.99 -25.54 10.99
C LYS A 236 -11.06 -24.53 12.11
N ASP A 237 -12.28 -24.31 12.57
CA ASP A 237 -12.59 -23.53 13.76
C ASP A 237 -11.98 -24.11 15.03
N ILE A 238 -11.63 -23.21 15.95
CA ILE A 238 -11.04 -23.54 17.24
C ILE A 238 -12.13 -23.38 18.31
N PRO A 239 -12.64 -24.47 18.90
CA PRO A 239 -13.68 -24.39 19.93
C PRO A 239 -13.12 -23.74 21.20
N GLN A 240 -13.83 -22.75 21.73
CA GLN A 240 -13.43 -22.01 22.92
C GLN A 240 -14.23 -22.49 24.14
N ASP A 241 -13.78 -23.59 24.74
CA ASP A 241 -14.42 -24.16 25.92
C ASP A 241 -13.57 -24.01 27.19
N GLY A 242 -14.17 -23.43 28.24
CA GLY A 242 -13.59 -23.32 29.58
C GLY A 242 -13.23 -21.89 29.97
N SER A 243 -12.73 -21.73 31.19
CA SER A 243 -12.37 -20.43 31.77
C SER A 243 -11.01 -20.43 32.47
N ASP A 244 -10.24 -21.51 32.34
CA ASP A 244 -8.91 -21.66 32.92
C ASP A 244 -7.82 -21.14 31.98
N GLU A 245 -6.57 -21.17 32.44
CA GLU A 245 -5.42 -20.67 31.67
C GLU A 245 -5.24 -21.39 30.33
N ALA A 246 -5.58 -22.68 30.26
CA ALA A 246 -5.56 -23.43 29.01
C ALA A 246 -6.63 -22.95 28.03
N ALA A 247 -7.85 -22.67 28.50
CA ALA A 247 -8.90 -22.08 27.67
C ALA A 247 -8.50 -20.69 27.14
N ARG A 248 -7.83 -19.87 27.97
CA ARG A 248 -7.30 -18.56 27.55
C ARG A 248 -6.21 -18.69 26.47
N LEU A 249 -5.36 -19.71 26.55
CA LEU A 249 -4.38 -20.01 25.50
C LEU A 249 -5.06 -20.39 24.18
N ILE A 250 -6.07 -21.27 24.23
CA ILE A 250 -6.86 -21.65 23.06
C ILE A 250 -7.56 -20.43 22.43
N ALA A 251 -8.15 -19.56 23.25
CA ALA A 251 -8.78 -18.33 22.78
C ALA A 251 -7.76 -17.37 22.10
N ALA A 252 -6.56 -17.24 22.63
CA ALA A 252 -5.49 -16.46 22.01
C ALA A 252 -5.03 -17.06 20.66
N LEU A 253 -4.92 -18.39 20.57
CA LEU A 253 -4.62 -19.08 19.31
C LEU A 253 -5.75 -18.89 18.28
N ALA A 254 -7.01 -18.90 18.72
CA ALA A 254 -8.16 -18.64 17.85
C ALA A 254 -8.15 -17.21 17.30
N LEU A 255 -7.86 -16.22 18.14
CA LEU A 255 -7.72 -14.83 17.70
C LEU A 255 -6.56 -14.68 16.70
N MET A 256 -5.43 -15.34 16.95
CA MET A 256 -4.28 -15.35 16.03
C MET A 256 -4.66 -15.98 14.68
N GLN A 257 -5.36 -17.12 14.68
CA GLN A 257 -5.85 -17.77 13.45
C GLN A 257 -6.78 -16.83 12.69
N SER A 258 -7.74 -16.19 13.36
CA SER A 258 -8.67 -15.23 12.74
C SER A 258 -7.92 -14.06 12.09
N ASN A 259 -6.97 -13.47 12.79
CA ASN A 259 -6.18 -12.35 12.26
C ASN A 259 -5.33 -12.76 11.05
N LEU A 260 -4.75 -13.97 11.07
CA LEU A 260 -4.02 -14.52 9.93
C LEU A 260 -4.94 -14.74 8.73
N ARG A 261 -6.13 -15.31 8.92
CA ARG A 261 -7.13 -15.49 7.85
C ARG A 261 -7.52 -14.17 7.21
N SER A 262 -7.83 -13.15 8.04
CA SER A 262 -8.17 -11.81 7.54
C SER A 262 -7.02 -11.16 6.77
N ALA A 263 -5.79 -11.25 7.29
CA ALA A 263 -4.60 -10.71 6.62
C ALA A 263 -4.33 -11.40 5.27
N LEU A 264 -4.42 -12.73 5.21
CA LEU A 264 -4.23 -13.50 3.97
C LEU A 264 -5.32 -13.21 2.93
N THR A 265 -6.56 -13.03 3.37
CA THR A 265 -7.67 -12.64 2.49
C THR A 265 -7.41 -11.25 1.89
N LEU A 266 -7.06 -10.27 2.74
CA LEU A 266 -6.73 -8.92 2.28
C LEU A 266 -5.55 -8.90 1.31
N ILE A 267 -4.50 -9.68 1.56
CA ILE A 267 -3.36 -9.82 0.64
C ILE A 267 -3.79 -10.46 -0.67
N GLY A 268 -4.62 -11.51 -0.63
CA GLY A 268 -5.14 -12.18 -1.82
C GLY A 268 -5.98 -11.25 -2.71
N ASP A 269 -6.89 -10.50 -2.09
CA ASP A 269 -7.73 -9.52 -2.78
C ASP A 269 -6.89 -8.37 -3.36
N SER A 270 -5.96 -7.83 -2.56
CA SER A 270 -5.04 -6.76 -3.01
C SER A 270 -4.13 -7.22 -4.15
N SER A 271 -3.68 -8.47 -4.13
CA SER A 271 -2.88 -9.06 -5.20
C SER A 271 -3.70 -9.23 -6.48
N THR A 272 -4.96 -9.64 -6.36
CA THR A 272 -5.87 -9.77 -7.50
C THR A 272 -6.16 -8.40 -8.12
N GLN A 273 -6.40 -7.38 -7.30
CA GLN A 273 -6.57 -6.00 -7.75
C GLN A 273 -5.30 -5.47 -8.43
N LEU A 274 -4.12 -5.72 -7.85
CA LEU A 274 -2.84 -5.29 -8.42
C LEU A 274 -2.58 -5.95 -9.78
N ALA A 275 -2.92 -7.23 -9.95
CA ALA A 275 -2.81 -7.92 -11.23
C ALA A 275 -3.72 -7.28 -12.28
N ALA A 276 -4.99 -7.01 -11.94
CA ALA A 276 -5.94 -6.36 -12.85
C ALA A 276 -5.49 -4.95 -13.26
N THR A 277 -5.08 -4.11 -12.30
CA THR A 277 -4.55 -2.77 -12.60
C THR A 277 -3.27 -2.83 -13.43
N SER A 278 -2.43 -3.86 -13.25
CA SER A 278 -1.25 -4.05 -14.09
C SER A 278 -1.63 -4.42 -15.53
N GLU A 279 -2.63 -5.29 -15.73
CA GLU A 279 -3.12 -5.59 -17.08
C GLU A 279 -3.70 -4.36 -17.78
N GLU A 280 -4.48 -3.54 -17.06
CA GLU A 280 -4.99 -2.26 -17.59
C GLU A 280 -3.85 -1.30 -17.96
N MET A 281 -2.84 -1.16 -17.09
CA MET A 281 -1.69 -0.30 -17.35
C MET A 281 -0.87 -0.80 -18.55
N HIS A 282 -0.75 -2.12 -18.73
CA HIS A 282 -0.11 -2.69 -19.91
C HIS A 282 -0.85 -2.32 -21.19
N ALA A 283 -2.18 -2.45 -21.21
CA ALA A 283 -3.00 -2.09 -22.36
C ALA A 283 -2.89 -0.60 -22.70
N VAL A 284 -2.93 0.28 -21.69
CA VAL A 284 -2.74 1.73 -21.87
C VAL A 284 -1.36 2.05 -22.42
N THR A 285 -0.33 1.38 -21.92
CA THR A 285 1.06 1.59 -22.37
C THR A 285 1.27 1.13 -23.81
N GLU A 286 0.67 0.00 -24.21
CA GLU A 286 0.70 -0.49 -25.59
C GLU A 286 -0.03 0.47 -26.55
N ASP A 287 -1.15 1.05 -26.13
CA ASP A 287 -1.86 2.07 -26.91
C ASP A 287 -1.06 3.38 -27.03
N ALA A 288 -0.38 3.78 -25.95
CA ALA A 288 0.53 4.92 -25.96
C ALA A 288 1.69 4.69 -26.94
N SER A 289 2.34 3.52 -26.94
CA SER A 289 3.39 3.19 -27.90
C SER A 289 2.91 3.26 -29.36
N ARG A 290 1.72 2.74 -29.66
CA ARG A 290 1.12 2.85 -31.00
C ARG A 290 0.83 4.30 -31.39
N THR A 291 0.37 5.11 -30.45
CA THR A 291 0.08 6.53 -30.67
C THR A 291 1.37 7.32 -30.93
N ILE A 292 2.42 7.08 -30.15
CA ILE A 292 3.73 7.72 -30.33
C ILE A 292 4.32 7.38 -31.71
N GLN A 293 4.17 6.13 -32.17
CA GLN A 293 4.61 5.75 -33.51
C GLN A 293 3.85 6.51 -34.62
N ARG A 294 2.54 6.68 -34.48
CA ARG A 294 1.75 7.50 -35.42
C ARG A 294 2.17 8.96 -35.39
N GLN A 295 2.34 9.52 -34.20
CA GLN A 295 2.80 10.88 -33.99
C GLN A 295 4.18 11.11 -34.64
N SER A 296 5.11 10.16 -34.52
CA SER A 296 6.42 10.21 -35.19
C SER A 296 6.27 10.35 -36.71
N ASN A 297 5.40 9.56 -37.33
CA ASN A 297 5.14 9.64 -38.77
C ASN A 297 4.49 10.98 -39.17
N GLU A 298 3.56 11.50 -38.37
CA GLU A 298 2.94 12.80 -38.62
C GLU A 298 3.94 13.96 -38.53
N ILE A 299 4.88 13.90 -37.57
CA ILE A 299 5.96 14.88 -37.44
C ILE A 299 6.88 14.84 -38.66
N GLU A 300 7.22 13.65 -39.17
CA GLU A 300 8.07 13.50 -40.36
C GLU A 300 7.40 14.08 -41.62
N MET A 301 6.09 13.85 -41.77
CA MET A 301 5.31 14.49 -42.84
C MET A 301 5.25 16.01 -42.67
N ALA A 302 5.04 16.51 -41.45
CA ALA A 302 5.03 17.94 -41.16
C ALA A 302 6.39 18.59 -41.46
N ALA A 303 7.50 17.93 -41.10
CA ALA A 303 8.85 18.42 -41.38
C ALA A 303 9.11 18.49 -42.90
N THR A 304 8.61 17.50 -43.65
CA THR A 304 8.68 17.52 -45.12
C THR A 304 7.87 18.70 -45.69
N ALA A 305 6.66 18.94 -45.18
CA ALA A 305 5.82 20.05 -45.61
C ALA A 305 6.44 21.42 -45.30
N VAL A 306 7.07 21.58 -44.13
CA VAL A 306 7.77 22.83 -43.76
C VAL A 306 9.01 23.07 -44.63
N ASN A 307 9.75 22.02 -44.99
CA ASN A 307 10.85 22.14 -45.95
C ASN A 307 10.35 22.59 -47.34
N GLN A 308 9.27 21.99 -47.84
CA GLN A 308 8.65 22.41 -49.10
C GLN A 308 8.12 23.85 -49.03
N MET A 309 7.50 24.24 -47.92
CA MET A 309 7.03 25.61 -47.69
C MET A 309 8.20 26.60 -47.68
N SER A 310 9.33 26.26 -47.05
CA SER A 310 10.52 27.12 -46.99
C SER A 310 11.08 27.36 -48.39
N ALA A 311 11.17 26.31 -49.22
CA ALA A 311 11.59 26.43 -50.61
C ALA A 311 10.63 27.30 -51.44
N ALA A 312 9.31 27.11 -51.28
CA ALA A 312 8.31 27.92 -51.98
C ALA A 312 8.36 29.40 -51.58
N VAL A 313 8.61 29.69 -50.30
CA VAL A 313 8.75 31.06 -49.79
C VAL A 313 10.01 31.73 -50.34
N GLU A 314 11.14 31.02 -50.41
CA GLU A 314 12.36 31.52 -51.06
C GLU A 314 12.13 31.83 -52.55
N GLU A 315 11.37 30.98 -53.25
CA GLU A 315 10.97 31.22 -54.64
C GLU A 315 10.10 32.47 -54.79
N VAL A 316 9.12 32.69 -53.89
CA VAL A 316 8.29 33.91 -53.88
C VAL A 316 9.13 35.16 -53.64
N ALA A 317 10.06 35.12 -52.69
CA ALA A 317 10.97 36.24 -52.43
C ALA A 317 11.85 36.56 -53.65
N SER A 318 12.41 35.53 -54.30
CA SER A 318 13.20 35.66 -55.51
C SER A 318 12.40 36.24 -56.67
N ASN A 319 11.17 35.76 -56.87
CA ASN A 319 10.27 36.26 -57.91
C ASN A 319 9.85 37.71 -57.66
N ALA A 320 9.60 38.11 -56.42
CA ALA A 320 9.29 39.50 -56.06
C ALA A 320 10.48 40.43 -56.34
N ALA A 321 11.70 40.00 -56.00
CA ALA A 321 12.92 40.75 -56.30
C ALA A 321 13.16 40.88 -57.82
N SER A 322 12.97 39.79 -58.58
CA SER A 322 13.07 39.82 -60.05
C SER A 322 12.01 40.73 -60.67
N ALA A 323 10.76 40.68 -60.18
CA ALA A 323 9.69 41.56 -60.65
C ALA A 323 9.99 43.03 -60.35
N SER A 324 10.57 43.35 -59.18
CA SER A 324 11.01 44.69 -58.80
C SER A 324 12.05 45.24 -59.80
N GLU A 325 13.05 44.43 -60.17
CA GLU A 325 14.05 44.79 -61.18
C GLU A 325 13.41 45.07 -62.55
N VAL A 326 12.51 44.19 -63.02
CA VAL A 326 11.80 44.38 -64.31
C VAL A 326 10.92 45.64 -64.28
N THR A 327 10.26 45.93 -63.15
CA THR A 327 9.48 47.16 -63.00
C THR A 327 10.38 48.41 -63.02
N SER A 328 11.55 48.37 -62.39
CA SER A 328 12.52 49.48 -62.42
C SER A 328 12.99 49.78 -63.85
N GLN A 329 13.31 48.74 -64.62
CA GLN A 329 13.68 48.86 -66.03
C GLN A 329 12.52 49.41 -66.87
N SER A 330 11.30 48.93 -66.65
CA SER A 330 10.09 49.40 -67.33
C SER A 330 9.79 50.87 -67.02
N SER A 331 9.97 51.30 -65.77
CA SER A 331 9.84 52.71 -65.36
C SER A 331 10.83 53.59 -66.11
N THR A 332 12.09 53.16 -66.20
CA THR A 332 13.14 53.88 -66.91
C THR A 332 12.81 54.01 -68.41
N ALA A 333 12.32 52.93 -69.03
CA ALA A 333 11.90 52.94 -70.43
C ALA A 333 10.68 53.87 -70.67
N ALA A 334 9.70 53.86 -69.76
CA ALA A 334 8.53 54.74 -69.84
C ALA A 334 8.91 56.23 -69.70
N MET A 335 9.81 56.56 -68.76
CA MET A 335 10.35 57.92 -68.61
C MET A 335 11.12 58.38 -69.85
N ALA A 336 11.96 57.52 -70.42
CA ALA A 336 12.68 57.82 -71.66
C ALA A 336 11.71 58.02 -72.84
N GLY A 337 10.70 57.17 -72.97
CA GLY A 337 9.64 57.33 -73.96
C GLY A 337 8.88 58.64 -73.81
N ARG A 338 8.61 59.07 -72.56
CA ARG A 338 7.95 60.35 -72.29
C ARG A 338 8.81 61.53 -72.71
N ALA A 339 10.10 61.50 -72.40
CA ALA A 339 11.04 62.54 -72.84
C ALA A 339 11.06 62.68 -74.38
N GLN A 340 11.00 61.55 -75.11
CA GLN A 340 10.93 61.55 -76.57
C GLN A 340 9.61 62.16 -77.09
N VAL A 341 8.49 61.90 -76.41
CA VAL A 341 7.19 62.51 -76.74
C VAL A 341 7.21 64.01 -76.48
N ASP A 342 7.78 64.47 -75.36
CA ASP A 342 7.91 65.90 -75.06
C ASP A 342 8.78 66.64 -76.10
N GLU A 343 9.85 66.00 -76.56
CA GLU A 343 10.66 66.51 -77.68
C GLU A 343 9.85 66.60 -78.98
N THR A 344 9.04 65.57 -79.27
CA THR A 344 8.16 65.53 -80.44
C THR A 344 7.09 66.63 -80.40
N VAL A 345 6.47 66.86 -79.23
CA VAL A 345 5.53 67.96 -78.99
C VAL A 345 6.20 69.31 -79.27
N THR A 346 7.44 69.50 -78.80
CA THR A 346 8.21 70.73 -79.04
C THR A 346 8.50 70.93 -80.53
N ALA A 347 8.91 69.87 -81.24
CA ALA A 347 9.18 69.91 -82.68
C ALA A 347 7.92 70.22 -83.50
N ILE A 348 6.78 69.63 -83.15
CA ILE A 348 5.50 69.90 -83.83
C ILE A 348 5.05 71.34 -83.61
N ASN A 349 5.17 71.88 -82.40
CA ASN A 349 4.84 73.29 -82.13
C ASN A 349 5.72 74.26 -82.95
N LEU A 350 7.02 73.96 -83.06
CA LEU A 350 7.93 74.72 -83.92
C LEU A 350 7.51 74.64 -85.40
N MET A 351 7.13 73.45 -85.87
CA MET A 351 6.65 73.23 -87.23
C MET A 351 5.36 74.03 -87.51
N VAL A 352 4.37 73.99 -86.61
CA VAL A 352 3.12 74.77 -86.73
C VAL A 352 3.44 76.27 -86.86
N SER A 353 4.33 76.78 -86.01
CA SER A 353 4.79 78.17 -86.07
C SER A 353 5.45 78.51 -87.42
N LYS A 354 6.33 77.63 -87.93
CA LYS A 354 6.98 77.82 -89.23
C LYS A 354 6.00 77.79 -90.39
N VAL A 355 5.05 76.84 -90.41
CA VAL A 355 4.00 76.77 -91.44
C VAL A 355 3.15 78.05 -91.44
N GLN A 356 2.81 78.59 -90.27
CA GLN A 356 2.06 79.84 -90.17
C GLN A 356 2.82 81.05 -90.74
N ILE A 357 4.13 81.14 -90.45
CA ILE A 357 5.00 82.19 -91.01
C ILE A 357 5.06 82.07 -92.53
N THR A 358 5.34 80.86 -93.06
CA THR A 358 5.44 80.65 -94.50
C THR A 358 4.11 80.90 -95.21
N SER A 359 2.98 80.53 -94.61
CA SER A 359 1.64 80.85 -95.13
C SER A 359 1.44 82.36 -95.30
N THR A 360 1.91 83.14 -94.32
CA THR A 360 1.86 84.62 -94.38
C THR A 360 2.73 85.18 -95.52
N GLU A 361 3.94 84.65 -95.71
CA GLU A 361 4.84 85.06 -96.79
C GLU A 361 4.27 84.74 -98.19
N VAL A 362 3.71 83.55 -98.36
CA VAL A 362 3.06 83.12 -99.62
C VAL A 362 1.81 83.95 -99.90
N GLN A 363 1.02 84.27 -98.87
CA GLN A 363 -0.11 85.19 -99.01
C GLN A 363 0.36 86.58 -99.44
N GLY A 364 1.49 87.07 -98.91
CA GLY A 364 2.14 88.29 -99.37
C GLY A 364 2.52 88.25 -100.86
N LEU A 365 3.06 87.13 -101.34
CA LEU A 365 3.36 86.92 -102.76
C LEU A 365 2.10 86.92 -103.63
N ALA A 366 0.99 86.36 -103.15
CA ALA A 366 -0.30 86.40 -103.87
C ALA A 366 -0.83 87.83 -104.02
N VAL A 367 -0.64 88.68 -103.00
CA VAL A 367 -0.97 90.12 -103.08
C VAL A 367 -0.07 90.82 -104.10
N MET A 368 1.25 90.61 -104.05
CA MET A 368 2.18 91.18 -105.03
C MET A 368 1.86 90.75 -106.46
N ALA A 369 1.53 89.49 -106.69
CA ALA A 369 1.12 88.99 -108.02
C ALA A 369 -0.15 89.71 -108.52
N THR A 370 -1.10 89.97 -107.63
CA THR A 370 -2.32 90.74 -107.95
C THR A 370 -2.00 92.19 -108.31
N ASP A 371 -1.04 92.82 -107.62
CA ASP A 371 -0.60 94.17 -107.95
C ASP A 371 0.17 94.23 -109.28
N ILE A 372 0.97 93.20 -109.60
CA ILE A 372 1.60 93.06 -110.93
C ILE A 372 0.53 92.93 -112.02
N SER A 373 -0.53 92.14 -111.82
CA SER A 373 -1.64 92.05 -112.78
C SER A 373 -2.26 93.42 -113.08
N LYS A 374 -2.49 94.26 -112.05
CA LYS A 374 -3.01 95.64 -112.24
C LYS A 374 -2.05 96.49 -113.08
N VAL A 375 -0.75 96.37 -112.86
CA VAL A 375 0.26 97.11 -113.65
C VAL A 375 0.27 96.61 -115.10
N LEU A 376 0.15 95.30 -115.33
CA LEU A 376 0.06 94.72 -116.68
C LEU A 376 -1.19 95.18 -117.43
N ASP A 377 -2.34 95.30 -116.76
CA ASP A 377 -3.55 95.86 -117.37
C ASP A 377 -3.34 97.30 -117.88
N VAL A 378 -2.63 98.13 -117.10
CA VAL A 378 -2.27 99.50 -117.51
C VAL A 378 -1.30 99.48 -118.70
N ILE A 379 -0.27 98.61 -118.67
CA ILE A 379 0.68 98.48 -119.79
C ILE A 379 -0.03 98.00 -121.06
N ARG A 380 -0.95 97.05 -120.95
CA ARG A 380 -1.76 96.55 -122.08
C ARG A 380 -2.61 97.68 -122.66
N ALA A 381 -3.27 98.47 -121.81
CA ALA A 381 -4.05 99.63 -122.21
C ALA A 381 -3.19 100.70 -122.92
N ILE A 382 -1.98 100.99 -122.41
CA ILE A 382 -1.02 101.90 -123.05
C ILE A 382 -0.56 101.35 -124.40
N ALA A 383 -0.23 100.06 -124.49
CA ALA A 383 0.20 99.44 -125.73
C ALA A 383 -0.93 99.44 -126.78
N GLU A 384 -2.17 99.25 -126.35
CA GLU A 384 -3.36 99.34 -127.23
C GLU A 384 -3.62 100.77 -127.72
N GLN A 385 -3.51 101.77 -126.83
CA GLN A 385 -3.54 103.18 -127.22
C GLN A 385 -2.39 103.52 -128.17
N THR A 386 -1.20 103.01 -127.92
CA THR A 386 -0.01 103.25 -128.77
C THR A 386 -0.17 102.62 -130.14
N ASN A 387 -0.76 101.42 -130.21
CA ASN A 387 -1.10 100.75 -131.47
C ASN A 387 -2.15 101.53 -132.28
N LEU A 388 -3.16 102.10 -131.61
CA LEU A 388 -4.17 102.97 -132.23
C LEU A 388 -3.58 104.31 -132.71
N LEU A 389 -2.72 104.94 -131.92
CA LEU A 389 -2.00 106.16 -132.28
C LEU A 389 -1.08 105.93 -133.48
N ALA A 390 -0.34 104.80 -133.49
CA ALA A 390 0.53 104.39 -134.58
C ALA A 390 -0.27 104.09 -135.86
N LEU A 391 -1.44 103.45 -135.75
CA LEU A 391 -2.33 103.23 -136.88
C LEU A 391 -2.83 104.55 -137.48
N ASN A 392 -3.25 105.50 -136.64
CA ASN A 392 -3.67 106.83 -137.10
C ASN A 392 -2.52 107.59 -137.78
N ALA A 393 -1.29 107.48 -137.25
CA ALA A 393 -0.09 108.07 -137.85
C ALA A 393 0.28 107.41 -139.19
N ALA A 394 0.16 106.09 -139.31
CA ALA A 394 0.39 105.37 -140.56
C ALA A 394 -0.65 105.74 -141.65
N ILE A 395 -1.91 105.92 -141.26
CA ILE A 395 -2.98 106.40 -142.16
C ILE A 395 -2.65 107.81 -142.67
N GLU A 396 -2.27 108.74 -141.79
CA GLU A 396 -1.98 110.12 -142.20
C GLU A 396 -0.67 110.25 -143.00
N ALA A 397 0.33 109.40 -142.72
CA ALA A 397 1.55 109.28 -143.51
C ALA A 397 1.29 108.75 -144.92
N ALA A 398 0.37 107.78 -145.08
CA ALA A 398 -0.08 107.32 -146.40
C ALA A 398 -0.84 108.41 -147.17
N ARG A 399 -1.53 109.31 -146.46
CA ARG A 399 -2.27 110.44 -147.02
C ARG A 399 -1.37 111.55 -147.57
N ALA A 400 -0.16 111.71 -147.04
CA ALA A 400 0.84 112.70 -147.45
C ALA A 400 1.69 112.28 -148.68
N GLY A 401 1.47 111.09 -149.25
CA GLY A 401 2.16 110.61 -150.46
C GLY A 401 3.68 110.49 -150.28
N GLU A 402 4.46 110.85 -151.32
CA GLU A 402 5.93 110.73 -151.32
C GLU A 402 6.63 111.50 -150.17
N ALA A 403 6.02 112.57 -149.64
CA ALA A 403 6.57 113.33 -148.49
C ALA A 403 6.41 112.62 -147.14
N GLY A 404 5.46 111.68 -147.02
CA GLY A 404 5.13 110.97 -145.77
C GLY A 404 5.88 109.64 -145.56
N ARG A 405 6.68 109.21 -146.54
CA ARG A 405 7.27 107.87 -146.58
C ARG A 405 8.18 107.55 -145.40
N GLY A 406 8.94 108.53 -144.90
CA GLY A 406 9.76 108.37 -143.68
C GLY A 406 8.92 108.24 -142.40
N PHE A 407 7.79 108.95 -142.32
CA PHE A 407 6.86 108.86 -141.19
C PHE A 407 6.07 107.55 -141.18
N ALA A 408 5.72 107.02 -142.36
CA ALA A 408 5.04 105.71 -142.48
C ALA A 408 5.90 104.57 -141.91
N VAL A 409 7.21 104.56 -142.20
CA VAL A 409 8.14 103.56 -141.64
C VAL A 409 8.23 103.65 -140.12
N VAL A 410 8.28 104.86 -139.56
CA VAL A 410 8.30 105.04 -138.10
C VAL A 410 6.97 104.61 -137.48
N ALA A 411 5.83 104.92 -138.10
CA ALA A 411 4.52 104.53 -137.61
C ALA A 411 4.33 102.99 -137.63
N ASP A 412 4.79 102.31 -138.68
CA ASP A 412 4.77 100.84 -138.73
C ASP A 412 5.71 100.21 -137.70
N GLU A 413 6.88 100.81 -137.43
CA GLU A 413 7.80 100.35 -136.39
C GLU A 413 7.21 100.53 -134.97
N VAL A 414 6.54 101.66 -134.71
CA VAL A 414 5.82 101.89 -133.44
C VAL A 414 4.65 100.92 -133.30
N ARG A 415 3.94 100.60 -134.39
CA ARG A 415 2.85 99.61 -134.40
C ARG A 415 3.36 98.20 -134.11
N ALA A 416 4.47 97.81 -134.74
CA ALA A 416 5.13 96.53 -134.47
C ALA A 416 5.63 96.45 -133.02
N LEU A 417 6.18 97.55 -132.47
CA LEU A 417 6.60 97.63 -131.07
C LEU A 417 5.41 97.50 -130.12
N ALA A 418 4.30 98.22 -130.37
CA ALA A 418 3.09 98.15 -129.56
C ALA A 418 2.46 96.73 -129.58
N HIS A 419 2.45 96.06 -130.74
CA HIS A 419 2.02 94.67 -130.86
C HIS A 419 2.93 93.72 -130.07
N ARG A 420 4.26 93.88 -130.16
CA ARG A 420 5.22 93.11 -129.34
C ARG A 420 5.02 93.35 -127.85
N THR A 421 4.77 94.60 -127.44
CA THR A 421 4.44 94.93 -126.04
C THR A 421 3.17 94.22 -125.59
N GLN A 422 2.07 94.26 -126.36
CA GLN A 422 0.84 93.53 -126.03
C GLN A 422 1.07 92.01 -125.90
N GLN A 423 1.83 91.42 -126.82
CA GLN A 423 2.15 89.99 -126.78
C GLN A 423 2.95 89.64 -125.51
N SER A 424 4.02 90.37 -125.22
CA SER A 424 4.80 90.15 -123.99
C SER A 424 3.98 90.40 -122.73
N THR A 425 3.07 91.38 -122.73
CA THR A 425 2.19 91.64 -121.59
C THR A 425 1.25 90.47 -121.33
N ARG A 426 0.70 89.83 -122.39
CA ARG A 426 -0.09 88.59 -122.27
C ARG A 426 0.71 87.41 -121.75
N GLU A 427 1.95 87.25 -122.22
CA GLU A 427 2.85 86.19 -121.73
C GLU A 427 3.15 86.37 -120.23
N ILE A 428 3.38 87.61 -119.77
CA ILE A 428 3.57 87.92 -118.35
C ILE A 428 2.26 87.74 -117.57
N GLU A 429 1.10 88.14 -118.12
CA GLU A 429 -0.22 87.95 -117.50
C GLU A 429 -0.49 86.45 -117.24
N GLN A 430 -0.15 85.58 -118.21
CA GLN A 430 -0.25 84.13 -118.04
C GLN A 430 0.72 83.58 -116.96
N MET A 431 1.95 84.10 -116.90
CA MET A 431 2.90 83.74 -115.83
C MET A 431 2.40 84.18 -114.45
N VAL A 432 1.86 85.40 -114.34
CA VAL A 432 1.31 85.94 -113.08
C VAL A 432 0.05 85.18 -112.65
N GLY A 433 -0.82 84.80 -113.58
CA GLY A 433 -1.97 83.93 -113.30
C GLY A 433 -1.55 82.55 -112.81
N SER A 434 -0.45 82.01 -113.35
CA SER A 434 0.16 80.75 -112.87
C SER A 434 0.75 80.92 -111.46
N ILE A 435 1.37 82.07 -111.16
CA ILE A 435 1.85 82.40 -109.81
C ILE A 435 0.68 82.50 -108.83
N GLN A 436 -0.39 83.22 -109.15
CA GLN A 436 -1.58 83.34 -108.30
C GLN A 436 -2.23 81.98 -108.00
N THR A 437 -2.34 81.13 -109.02
CA THR A 437 -2.87 79.77 -108.85
C THR A 437 -1.93 78.93 -107.98
N GLY A 438 -0.61 79.02 -108.22
CA GLY A 438 0.41 78.33 -107.44
C GLY A 438 0.45 78.76 -105.97
N THR A 439 0.33 80.05 -105.68
CA THR A 439 0.29 80.57 -104.31
C THR A 439 -1.01 80.19 -103.60
N GLY A 440 -2.16 80.20 -104.28
CA GLY A 440 -3.43 79.72 -103.72
C GLY A 440 -3.39 78.24 -103.33
N ASN A 441 -2.82 77.39 -104.19
CA ASN A 441 -2.61 75.98 -103.89
C ASN A 441 -1.63 75.76 -102.72
N ALA A 442 -0.57 76.57 -102.64
CA ALA A 442 0.38 76.52 -101.55
C ALA A 442 -0.24 76.92 -100.20
N VAL A 443 -1.05 77.98 -100.14
CA VAL A 443 -1.79 78.39 -98.94
C VAL A 443 -2.74 77.29 -98.48
N THR A 444 -3.51 76.70 -99.41
CA THR A 444 -4.43 75.59 -99.09
C THR A 444 -3.68 74.38 -98.53
N SER A 445 -2.53 74.04 -99.10
CA SER A 445 -1.69 72.93 -98.63
C SER A 445 -1.08 73.22 -97.25
N MET A 446 -0.71 74.47 -96.97
CA MET A 446 -0.21 74.90 -95.66
C MET A 446 -1.32 74.85 -94.59
N GLU A 447 -2.54 75.24 -94.93
CA GLU A 447 -3.69 75.13 -94.02
C GLU A 447 -4.00 73.67 -93.67
N GLN A 448 -4.02 72.77 -94.67
CA GLN A 448 -4.15 71.34 -94.44
C GLN A 448 -3.03 70.76 -93.56
N THR A 449 -1.79 71.20 -93.81
CA THR A 449 -0.62 70.80 -93.01
C THR A 449 -0.76 71.27 -91.55
N SER A 450 -1.27 72.48 -91.33
CA SER A 450 -1.53 73.03 -89.99
C SER A 450 -2.58 72.20 -89.24
N VAL A 451 -3.70 71.87 -89.88
CA VAL A 451 -4.75 71.00 -89.30
C VAL A 451 -4.17 69.62 -88.92
N GLN A 452 -3.39 69.02 -89.81
CA GLN A 452 -2.77 67.72 -89.56
C GLN A 452 -1.73 67.78 -88.42
N ALA A 453 -0.96 68.87 -88.34
CA ALA A 453 -0.01 69.09 -87.26
C ALA A 453 -0.71 69.23 -85.90
N HIS A 454 -1.82 69.96 -85.82
CA HIS A 454 -2.63 70.04 -84.60
C HIS A 454 -3.17 68.68 -84.15
N LYS A 455 -3.68 67.86 -85.08
CA LYS A 455 -4.11 66.50 -84.76
C LYS A 455 -2.96 65.63 -84.23
N THR A 456 -1.78 65.80 -84.80
CA THR A 456 -0.57 65.07 -84.38
C THR A 456 -0.11 65.53 -82.99
N LEU A 457 -0.24 66.83 -82.68
CA LEU A 457 0.02 67.39 -81.35
C LEU A 457 -0.93 66.82 -80.28
N GLU A 458 -2.22 66.69 -80.59
CA GLU A 458 -3.21 66.08 -79.70
C GLU A 458 -2.87 64.61 -79.41
N MET A 459 -2.53 63.84 -80.44
CA MET A 459 -2.08 62.46 -80.30
C MET A 459 -0.82 62.34 -79.45
N ALA A 460 0.17 63.22 -79.66
CA ALA A 460 1.42 63.21 -78.89
C ALA A 460 1.16 63.52 -77.41
N ASN A 461 0.33 64.51 -77.09
CA ASN A 461 -0.08 64.79 -75.72
C ASN A 461 -0.83 63.59 -75.08
N GLY A 462 -1.71 62.94 -75.84
CA GLY A 462 -2.39 61.72 -75.40
C GLY A 462 -1.41 60.59 -75.04
N ALA A 463 -0.40 60.37 -75.89
CA ALA A 463 0.67 59.41 -75.63
C ALA A 463 1.51 59.78 -74.39
N GLY A 464 1.82 61.06 -74.20
CA GLY A 464 2.55 61.55 -73.03
C GLY A 464 1.78 61.31 -71.72
N LYS A 465 0.46 61.52 -71.72
CA LYS A 465 -0.41 61.22 -70.58
C LYS A 465 -0.46 59.71 -70.27
N ALA A 466 -0.58 58.87 -71.30
CA ALA A 466 -0.57 57.41 -71.13
C ALA A 466 0.75 56.92 -70.52
N LEU A 467 1.90 57.47 -70.94
CA LEU A 467 3.21 57.14 -70.37
C LEU A 467 3.34 57.57 -68.90
N LEU A 468 2.73 58.69 -68.52
CA LEU A 468 2.62 59.13 -67.13
C LEU A 468 1.84 58.12 -66.27
N GLU A 469 0.66 57.71 -66.72
CA GLU A 469 -0.18 56.71 -66.03
C GLU A 469 0.53 55.34 -65.91
N ILE A 470 1.27 54.95 -66.95
CA ILE A 470 2.12 53.74 -66.93
C ILE A 470 3.21 53.86 -65.86
N THR A 471 3.91 55.00 -65.80
CA THR A 471 4.99 55.21 -64.83
C THR A 471 4.47 55.17 -63.39
N GLU A 472 3.32 55.78 -63.13
CA GLU A 472 2.67 55.74 -61.82
C GLU A 472 2.24 54.31 -61.44
N SER A 473 1.65 53.57 -62.39
CA SER A 473 1.26 52.17 -62.17
C SER A 473 2.47 51.28 -61.88
N ILE A 474 3.58 51.47 -62.60
CA ILE A 474 4.83 50.73 -62.37
C ILE A 474 5.40 51.03 -60.98
N SER A 475 5.34 52.28 -60.52
CA SER A 475 5.76 52.66 -59.16
C SER A 475 4.97 51.89 -58.09
N GLN A 476 3.64 51.79 -58.25
CA GLN A 476 2.79 51.03 -57.33
C GLN A 476 3.09 49.52 -57.36
N ILE A 477 3.39 48.95 -58.54
CA ILE A 477 3.79 47.54 -58.64
C ILE A 477 5.12 47.31 -57.90
N ASN A 478 6.08 48.22 -58.05
CA ASN A 478 7.37 48.12 -57.36
C ASN A 478 7.21 48.15 -55.83
N GLU A 479 6.36 49.04 -55.31
CA GLU A 479 6.04 49.10 -53.87
C GLU A 479 5.40 47.79 -53.37
N ARG A 480 4.48 47.22 -54.16
CA ARG A 480 3.88 45.91 -53.82
C ARG A 480 4.88 44.77 -53.85
N ASN A 481 5.80 44.75 -54.82
CA ASN A 481 6.86 43.74 -54.88
C ASN A 481 7.76 43.81 -53.64
N LEU A 482 8.06 45.00 -53.15
CA LEU A 482 8.82 45.19 -51.92
C LEU A 482 8.07 44.61 -50.70
N MET A 483 6.76 44.88 -50.58
CA MET A 483 5.92 44.28 -49.52
C MET A 483 5.84 42.75 -49.62
N ILE A 484 5.75 42.18 -50.83
CA ILE A 484 5.76 40.72 -51.04
C ILE A 484 7.09 40.13 -50.58
N ALA A 485 8.22 40.77 -50.91
CA ALA A 485 9.54 40.31 -50.47
C ALA A 485 9.66 40.31 -48.93
N THR A 486 9.24 41.39 -48.27
CA THR A 486 9.23 41.47 -46.79
C THR A 486 8.31 40.40 -46.17
N ALA A 487 7.10 40.22 -46.71
CA ALA A 487 6.18 39.18 -46.22
C ALA A 487 6.76 37.76 -46.41
N ALA A 488 7.47 37.51 -47.51
CA ALA A 488 8.15 36.25 -47.73
C ALA A 488 9.31 36.03 -46.73
N GLU A 489 10.10 37.06 -46.41
CA GLU A 489 11.13 36.97 -45.36
C GLU A 489 10.54 36.62 -43.98
N GLU A 490 9.41 37.26 -43.61
CA GLU A 490 8.67 36.94 -42.37
C GLU A 490 8.15 35.49 -42.39
N GLN A 491 7.57 35.03 -43.50
CA GLN A 491 7.12 33.64 -43.65
C GLN A 491 8.28 32.65 -43.53
N ALA A 492 9.45 32.97 -44.08
CA ALA A 492 10.64 32.12 -43.98
C ALA A 492 11.13 32.02 -42.53
N GLN A 493 11.02 33.10 -41.75
CA GLN A 493 11.33 33.08 -40.33
C GLN A 493 10.35 32.18 -39.55
N VAL A 494 9.04 32.30 -39.81
CA VAL A 494 8.03 31.43 -39.19
C VAL A 494 8.27 29.97 -39.55
N ALA A 495 8.59 29.67 -40.81
CA ALA A 495 8.89 28.31 -41.25
C ALA A 495 10.07 27.69 -40.47
N ARG A 496 11.16 28.45 -40.26
CA ARG A 496 12.31 28.01 -39.45
C ARG A 496 11.95 27.77 -37.99
N GLU A 497 11.06 28.57 -37.42
CA GLU A 497 10.60 28.40 -36.04
C GLU A 497 9.71 27.15 -35.89
N VAL A 498 8.85 26.90 -36.86
CA VAL A 498 8.03 25.67 -36.92
C VAL A 498 8.94 24.44 -37.08
N ASP A 499 9.94 24.48 -37.96
CA ASP A 499 10.90 23.39 -38.12
C ASP A 499 11.62 23.05 -36.81
N ARG A 500 12.13 24.07 -36.10
CA ARG A 500 12.74 23.89 -34.78
C ARG A 500 11.77 23.30 -33.75
N SER A 501 10.51 23.70 -33.79
CA SER A 501 9.46 23.17 -32.92
C SER A 501 9.18 21.70 -33.23
N LEU A 502 9.14 21.31 -34.51
CA LEU A 502 8.97 19.91 -34.92
C LEU A 502 10.11 19.01 -34.44
N VAL A 503 11.36 19.48 -34.50
CA VAL A 503 12.52 18.76 -33.93
C VAL A 503 12.33 18.55 -32.42
N SER A 504 11.93 19.60 -31.69
CA SER A 504 11.67 19.48 -30.24
C SER A 504 10.54 18.50 -29.92
N ILE A 505 9.47 18.48 -30.72
CA ILE A 505 8.34 17.54 -30.54
C ILE A 505 8.80 16.11 -30.85
N ARG A 506 9.66 15.91 -31.86
CA ARG A 506 10.24 14.59 -32.18
C ARG A 506 11.06 14.06 -31.02
N ASP A 507 11.93 14.88 -30.44
CA ASP A 507 12.77 14.48 -29.32
C ASP A 507 11.92 14.15 -28.07
N LEU A 508 10.89 14.95 -27.79
CA LEU A 508 9.92 14.66 -26.73
C LEU A 508 9.14 13.36 -26.99
N SER A 509 8.78 13.08 -28.24
CA SER A 509 8.11 11.82 -28.63
C SER A 509 9.02 10.61 -28.39
N SER A 510 10.31 10.74 -28.72
CA SER A 510 11.32 9.70 -28.42
C SER A 510 11.45 9.45 -26.92
N GLN A 511 11.53 10.51 -26.11
CA GLN A 511 11.59 10.39 -24.65
C GLN A 511 10.32 9.75 -24.07
N THR A 512 9.15 10.10 -24.61
CA THR A 512 7.87 9.51 -24.20
C THR A 512 7.79 8.02 -24.57
N SER A 513 8.37 7.63 -25.72
CA SER A 513 8.47 6.23 -26.12
C SER A 513 9.31 5.42 -25.13
N GLU A 514 10.46 5.96 -24.72
CA GLU A 514 11.32 5.32 -23.73
C GLU A 514 10.63 5.19 -22.37
N GLY A 515 9.95 6.25 -21.91
CA GLY A 515 9.16 6.23 -20.67
C GLY A 515 8.01 5.21 -20.71
N SER A 516 7.34 5.08 -21.86
CA SER A 516 6.30 4.06 -22.07
C SER A 516 6.90 2.66 -21.98
N ASN A 517 8.05 2.41 -22.62
CA ASN A 517 8.72 1.11 -22.52
C ASN A 517 9.12 0.75 -21.08
N GLN A 518 9.66 1.71 -20.32
CA GLN A 518 9.97 1.50 -18.89
C GLN A 518 8.71 1.18 -18.07
N THR A 519 7.60 1.86 -18.36
CA THR A 519 6.31 1.61 -17.71
C THR A 519 5.79 0.20 -18.02
N ALA A 520 5.93 -0.27 -19.27
CA ALA A 520 5.55 -1.63 -19.66
C ALA A 520 6.34 -2.70 -18.88
N ILE A 521 7.66 -2.50 -18.73
CA ILE A 521 8.53 -3.41 -17.96
C ILE A 521 8.10 -3.45 -16.49
N ALA A 522 7.96 -2.28 -15.85
CA ALA A 522 7.56 -2.19 -14.44
C ALA A 522 6.18 -2.82 -14.20
N THR A 523 5.26 -2.66 -15.14
CA THR A 523 3.92 -3.24 -15.08
C THR A 523 3.95 -4.76 -15.18
N ALA A 524 4.80 -5.33 -16.05
CA ALA A 524 5.00 -6.77 -16.14
C ALA A 524 5.60 -7.36 -14.85
N GLU A 525 6.52 -6.64 -14.21
CA GLU A 525 7.08 -7.01 -12.90
C GLU A 525 6.01 -6.97 -11.80
N LEU A 526 5.15 -5.94 -11.77
CA LEU A 526 4.04 -5.85 -10.81
C LEU A 526 3.04 -7.00 -10.98
N SER A 527 2.68 -7.34 -12.22
CA SER A 527 1.82 -8.50 -12.51
C SER A 527 2.43 -9.82 -12.03
N THR A 528 3.75 -9.98 -12.21
CA THR A 528 4.50 -11.14 -11.71
C THR A 528 4.51 -11.19 -10.18
N LEU A 529 4.73 -10.04 -9.53
CA LEU A 529 4.74 -9.93 -8.07
C LEU A 529 3.35 -10.23 -7.47
N ALA A 530 2.30 -9.67 -8.07
CA ALA A 530 0.90 -9.92 -7.71
C ALA A 530 0.55 -11.42 -7.82
N SER A 531 0.94 -12.06 -8.93
CA SER A 531 0.79 -13.50 -9.11
C SER A 531 1.57 -14.30 -8.08
N GLY A 532 2.78 -13.84 -7.73
CA GLY A 532 3.63 -14.41 -6.68
C GLY A 532 2.97 -14.36 -5.29
N LEU A 533 2.43 -13.20 -4.90
CA LEU A 533 1.71 -13.00 -3.63
C LEU A 533 0.45 -13.85 -3.57
N ASN A 534 -0.35 -13.88 -4.64
CA ASN A 534 -1.54 -14.73 -4.73
C ASN A 534 -1.19 -16.23 -4.61
N ARG A 535 -0.05 -16.66 -5.18
CA ARG A 535 0.44 -18.03 -5.00
C ARG A 535 0.85 -18.31 -3.55
N LEU A 536 1.50 -17.36 -2.88
CA LEU A 536 1.89 -17.49 -1.48
C LEU A 536 0.67 -17.58 -0.56
N THR A 537 -0.36 -16.76 -0.77
CA THR A 537 -1.59 -16.83 0.04
C THR A 537 -2.34 -18.14 -0.17
N LYS A 538 -2.34 -18.70 -1.39
CA LYS A 538 -2.92 -20.03 -1.70
C LYS A 538 -2.19 -21.21 -1.06
N GLN A 539 -0.97 -21.05 -0.55
CA GLN A 539 -0.31 -22.09 0.24
C GLN A 539 -0.97 -22.28 1.61
N PHE A 540 -1.74 -21.28 2.08
CA PHE A 540 -2.54 -21.37 3.28
C PHE A 540 -3.92 -21.91 2.96
N ARG A 541 -4.31 -22.94 3.70
CA ARG A 541 -5.65 -23.52 3.63
C ARG A 541 -6.55 -22.75 4.58
N VAL A 542 -7.30 -21.80 4.05
CA VAL A 542 -8.27 -20.95 4.77
C VAL A 542 -9.64 -21.60 4.77
#